data_AF-A0A553CQP8-F1
#
_entry.id   AF-A0A553CQP8-F1
#
_cell.length_a   1.000
_cell.length_b   1.000
_cell.length_c   1.000
_cell.angle_alpha   90.00
_cell.angle_beta   90.00
_cell.angle_gamma   90.00
#
_symmetry.space_group_name_H-M   'P 1'
#
loop_
_entity.id
_entity.type
_entity.pdbx_description
1 polymer ?
#
loop_
_entity_poly.entity_id
_entity_poly.type
_entity_poly.pdbx_seq_one_letter_code
_entity_poly.pdbx_strand_id
1 'polypeptide(L)'
;MEMEIMKRLKMAILHLEIKNGFKDSTWVGKDKKLKITYTENYNNGDFISGVSIDSNKEGHKYTVSEIRPIPKKGMDNFNRHIARTFNTPKVEGFKGKIYVTFVVETDGSITDVRVLRDIGYGSGAEAIRAVSLYKGWIPGEQRGIKVRCKFSLPIAVQSTR
;
A
#
# COMPACT_ATOMS: atom_id res chain seq x y z
N MET A 1 11.42 -24.62 15.07
CA MET A 1 11.31 -23.78 13.86
C MET A 1 10.46 -22.53 14.11
N GLU A 2 9.34 -22.63 14.84
CA GLU A 2 8.48 -21.48 15.20
C GLU A 2 9.14 -20.48 16.18
N MET A 3 9.97 -20.95 17.11
CA MET A 3 10.65 -20.06 18.07
C MET A 3 11.67 -19.10 17.41
N GLU A 4 12.23 -19.46 16.25
CA GLU A 4 13.24 -18.67 15.54
C GLU A 4 12.61 -17.47 14.79
N ILE A 5 11.35 -17.61 14.38
CA ILE A 5 10.55 -16.53 13.76
C ILE A 5 10.15 -15.50 14.83
N MET A 6 9.83 -15.98 16.04
CA MET A 6 9.43 -15.13 17.18
C MET A 6 10.59 -14.30 17.75
N LYS A 7 11.84 -14.74 17.61
CA LYS A 7 13.03 -13.99 18.04
C LYS A 7 13.33 -12.74 17.18
N ARG A 8 12.90 -12.72 15.92
CA ARG A 8 13.16 -11.58 15.00
C ARG A 8 12.21 -10.39 15.21
N LEU A 9 11.08 -10.60 15.89
CA LEU A 9 10.12 -9.57 16.25
C LEU A 9 10.22 -9.32 17.75
N LYS A 10 10.90 -8.24 18.16
CA LYS A 10 10.91 -7.73 19.55
C LYS A 10 9.50 -7.27 19.97
N MET A 11 8.57 -8.21 20.14
CA MET A 11 7.20 -8.01 20.61
C MET A 11 7.15 -8.48 22.07
N ALA A 12 7.01 -7.55 23.01
CA ALA A 12 6.71 -7.90 24.40
C ALA A 12 5.22 -8.26 24.47
N ILE A 13 4.90 -9.53 24.75
CA ILE A 13 3.54 -10.06 24.78
C ILE A 13 3.14 -10.23 26.26
N LEU A 14 2.04 -9.61 26.70
CA LEU A 14 1.63 -9.58 28.11
C LEU A 14 0.49 -10.57 28.47
N HIS A 15 -0.13 -11.26 27.51
CA HIS A 15 -1.04 -12.38 27.79
C HIS A 15 -1.21 -13.24 26.54
N LEU A 16 -1.05 -14.56 26.67
CA LEU A 16 -1.32 -15.52 25.60
C LEU A 16 -2.05 -16.73 26.17
N GLU A 17 -3.23 -17.02 25.60
CA GLU A 17 -3.65 -18.40 25.37
C GLU A 17 -3.47 -18.66 23.88
N ILE A 18 -2.51 -19.52 23.53
CA ILE A 18 -2.41 -20.07 22.17
C ILE A 18 -3.27 -21.33 22.17
N LYS A 19 -4.38 -21.32 21.43
CA LYS A 19 -5.20 -22.52 21.22
C LYS A 19 -4.92 -23.06 19.82
N ASN A 20 -4.47 -24.32 19.74
CA ASN A 20 -4.18 -25.02 18.49
C ASN A 20 -3.21 -24.31 17.52
N GLY A 21 -2.28 -23.49 18.02
CA GLY A 21 -1.27 -22.80 17.19
C GLY A 21 -1.76 -21.51 16.51
N PHE A 22 -3.01 -21.11 16.73
CA PHE A 22 -3.55 -19.86 16.21
C PHE A 22 -3.62 -18.77 17.29
N LYS A 23 -3.60 -17.51 16.85
CA LYS A 23 -3.94 -16.38 17.71
C LYS A 23 -5.40 -16.52 18.13
N ASP A 24 -5.64 -16.75 19.41
CA ASP A 24 -6.96 -16.72 20.00
C ASP A 24 -6.98 -15.63 21.09
N SER A 25 -8.15 -15.07 21.37
CA SER A 25 -8.34 -14.00 22.37
C SER A 25 -7.65 -12.66 22.06
N THR A 26 -7.37 -11.85 23.09
CA THR A 26 -6.84 -10.49 22.99
C THR A 26 -5.31 -10.48 22.98
N TRP A 27 -4.73 -9.83 21.98
CA TRP A 27 -3.30 -9.69 21.75
C TRP A 27 -2.86 -8.25 21.93
N VAL A 28 -1.86 -8.02 22.78
CA VAL A 28 -1.28 -6.68 22.99
C VAL A 28 0.15 -6.66 22.45
N GLY A 29 0.50 -5.59 21.72
CA GLY A 29 1.82 -5.46 21.13
C GLY A 29 2.25 -4.01 20.91
N LYS A 30 3.44 -3.85 20.32
CA LYS A 30 4.01 -2.55 19.96
C LYS A 30 4.62 -2.63 18.57
N ASP A 31 4.28 -1.67 17.70
CA ASP A 31 4.93 -1.52 16.41
C ASP A 31 5.96 -0.39 16.50
N LYS A 32 7.25 -0.74 16.37
CA LYS A 32 8.35 0.22 16.49
C LYS A 32 8.46 1.16 15.31
N LYS A 33 8.06 0.70 14.12
CA LYS A 33 8.11 1.50 12.89
C LYS A 33 7.02 2.57 12.92
N LEU A 34 5.82 2.17 13.33
CA LEU A 34 4.67 3.07 13.47
C LEU A 34 4.66 3.83 14.79
N LYS A 35 5.52 3.46 15.75
CA LYS A 35 5.58 4.02 17.10
C LYS A 35 4.23 3.95 17.85
N ILE A 36 3.52 2.85 17.67
CA ILE A 36 2.21 2.61 18.31
C ILE A 36 2.26 1.44 19.28
N THR A 37 1.34 1.42 20.23
CA THR A 37 0.90 0.20 20.91
C THR A 37 -0.44 -0.24 20.35
N TYR A 38 -0.78 -1.52 20.42
CA TYR A 38 -2.06 -1.99 19.93
C TYR A 38 -2.62 -3.13 20.77
N THR A 39 -3.94 -3.26 20.72
CA THR A 39 -4.72 -4.38 21.25
C THR A 39 -5.56 -4.93 20.11
N GLU A 40 -5.42 -6.21 19.78
CA GLU A 40 -6.12 -6.90 18.70
C GLU A 40 -6.92 -8.08 19.26
N ASN A 41 -8.16 -8.26 18.83
CA ASN A 41 -9.01 -9.35 19.24
C ASN A 41 -9.13 -10.35 18.11
N TYR A 42 -8.85 -11.62 18.43
CA TYR A 42 -8.98 -12.75 17.53
C TYR A 42 -10.01 -13.73 18.05
N ASN A 43 -10.64 -14.47 17.15
CA ASN A 43 -11.52 -15.58 17.47
C ASN A 43 -11.17 -16.75 16.54
N ASN A 44 -10.67 -17.86 17.09
CA ASN A 44 -10.29 -19.05 16.31
C ASN A 44 -9.30 -18.74 15.16
N GLY A 45 -8.39 -17.77 15.35
CA GLY A 45 -7.42 -17.34 14.33
C GLY A 45 -7.90 -16.21 13.42
N ASP A 46 -9.20 -15.91 13.37
CA ASP A 46 -9.73 -14.80 12.59
C ASP A 46 -9.55 -13.47 13.32
N PHE A 47 -9.04 -12.47 12.61
CA PHE A 47 -8.93 -11.10 13.12
C PHE A 47 -10.32 -10.44 13.16
N ILE A 48 -10.74 -9.99 14.34
CA ILE A 48 -12.06 -9.38 14.54
C ILE A 48 -11.96 -7.86 14.58
N SER A 49 -11.08 -7.32 15.42
CA SER A 49 -10.92 -5.87 15.60
C SER A 49 -9.62 -5.55 16.32
N GLY A 50 -9.18 -4.30 16.21
CA GLY A 50 -8.10 -3.79 17.01
C GLY A 50 -8.26 -2.31 17.34
N VAL A 51 -7.50 -1.89 18.34
CA VAL A 51 -7.32 -0.50 18.73
C VAL A 51 -5.83 -0.24 18.83
N SER A 52 -5.32 0.73 18.07
CA SER A 52 -3.95 1.22 18.25
C SER A 52 -3.96 2.53 19.01
N ILE A 53 -2.87 2.82 19.73
CA ILE A 53 -2.62 4.07 20.42
C ILE A 53 -1.34 4.64 19.84
N ASP A 54 -1.42 5.83 19.25
CA ASP A 54 -0.30 6.49 18.60
C ASP A 54 0.60 7.28 19.56
N SER A 55 1.61 7.97 19.02
CA SER A 55 2.54 8.77 19.81
C SER A 55 1.88 9.97 20.52
N ASN A 56 0.71 10.42 20.04
CA ASN A 56 -0.07 11.49 20.63
C ASN A 56 -1.08 10.96 21.67
N LYS A 57 -1.06 9.65 21.94
CA LYS A 57 -2.01 8.93 22.80
C LYS A 57 -3.44 8.92 22.23
N GLU A 58 -3.60 9.12 20.93
CA GLU A 58 -4.89 9.02 20.25
C GLU A 58 -5.19 7.56 19.90
N GLY A 59 -6.43 7.14 20.10
CA GLY A 59 -6.89 5.77 19.87
C GLY A 59 -7.53 5.58 18.50
N HIS A 60 -7.04 4.64 17.70
CA HIS A 60 -7.52 4.35 16.35
C HIS A 60 -8.11 2.95 16.28
N LYS A 61 -9.42 2.84 16.02
CA LYS A 61 -10.12 1.55 15.86
C LYS A 61 -10.00 1.05 14.43
N TYR A 62 -9.82 -0.25 14.26
CA TYR A 62 -9.75 -0.87 12.93
C TYR A 62 -10.32 -2.30 12.94
N THR A 63 -10.95 -2.71 11.83
CA THR A 63 -11.43 -4.07 11.58
C THR A 63 -10.65 -4.77 10.46
N VAL A 64 -9.73 -4.04 9.83
CA VAL A 64 -8.75 -4.57 8.87
C VAL A 64 -7.37 -4.10 9.31
N SER A 65 -6.44 -5.03 9.51
CA SER A 65 -5.11 -4.71 10.02
C SER A 65 -4.23 -4.00 9.00
N GLU A 66 -4.42 -4.27 7.70
CA GLU A 66 -3.67 -3.66 6.61
C GLU A 66 -4.58 -3.33 5.41
N ILE A 67 -4.57 -2.07 5.00
CA ILE A 67 -5.28 -1.55 3.83
C ILE A 67 -4.24 -1.06 2.83
N ARG A 68 -4.35 -1.50 1.57
CA ARG A 68 -3.49 -1.02 0.48
C ARG A 68 -3.97 0.35 -0.02
N PRO A 69 -3.08 1.21 -0.52
CA PRO A 69 -3.50 2.46 -1.13
C PRO A 69 -4.36 2.18 -2.38
N ILE A 70 -5.39 2.98 -2.59
CA ILE A 70 -6.31 2.87 -3.73
C ILE A 70 -6.65 4.25 -4.30
N PRO A 71 -6.88 4.41 -5.61
CA PRO A 71 -7.42 5.66 -6.14
C PRO A 71 -8.83 5.89 -5.58
N LYS A 72 -9.12 7.11 -5.11
CA LYS A 72 -10.41 7.47 -4.51
C LYS A 72 -11.60 7.23 -5.45
N LYS A 73 -11.38 7.36 -6.75
CA LYS A 73 -12.39 7.12 -7.81
C LYS A 73 -12.28 5.73 -8.46
N GLY A 74 -11.54 4.81 -7.84
CA GLY A 74 -11.29 3.48 -8.36
C GLY A 74 -10.22 3.41 -9.45
N MET A 75 -9.71 2.20 -9.67
CA MET A 75 -8.61 1.96 -10.61
C MET A 75 -8.99 2.28 -12.07
N ASP A 76 -10.25 2.12 -12.45
CA ASP A 76 -10.74 2.46 -13.79
C ASP A 76 -10.64 3.96 -14.09
N ASN A 77 -10.89 4.81 -13.09
CA ASN A 77 -10.72 6.24 -13.23
C ASN A 77 -9.24 6.60 -13.40
N PHE A 78 -8.37 5.99 -12.61
CA PHE A 78 -6.93 6.15 -12.73
C PHE A 78 -6.43 5.73 -14.12
N ASN A 79 -6.78 4.52 -14.58
CA ASN A 79 -6.41 4.01 -15.89
C ASN A 79 -6.89 4.93 -17.04
N ARG A 80 -8.11 5.47 -16.93
CA ARG A 80 -8.67 6.41 -17.91
C ARG A 80 -7.94 7.76 -17.89
N HIS A 81 -7.55 8.26 -16.71
CA HIS A 81 -6.70 9.45 -16.60
C HIS A 81 -5.37 9.23 -17.29
N ILE A 82 -4.71 8.09 -17.05
CA ILE A 82 -3.45 7.76 -17.70
C ILE A 82 -3.64 7.71 -19.22
N ALA A 83 -4.63 6.97 -19.71
CA ALA A 83 -4.90 6.86 -21.15
C ALA A 83 -5.18 8.21 -21.84
N ARG A 84 -5.82 9.15 -21.15
CA ARG A 84 -6.11 10.50 -21.69
C ARG A 84 -4.92 11.46 -21.59
N THR A 85 -4.09 11.28 -20.57
CA THR A 85 -2.97 12.19 -20.28
C THR A 85 -1.72 11.78 -21.04
N PHE A 86 -1.54 10.48 -21.30
CA PHE A 86 -0.34 9.91 -21.90
C PHE A 86 -0.20 10.29 -23.38
N ASN A 87 0.86 11.03 -23.70
CA ASN A 87 1.23 11.37 -25.06
C ASN A 87 1.96 10.20 -25.73
N THR A 88 1.21 9.33 -26.42
CA THR A 88 1.78 8.18 -27.11
C THR A 88 2.71 8.62 -28.25
N PRO A 89 3.96 8.11 -28.31
CA PRO A 89 4.86 8.34 -29.44
C PRO A 89 4.24 7.90 -30.77
N LYS A 90 4.36 8.75 -31.79
CA LYS A 90 3.89 8.46 -33.16
C LYS A 90 4.90 7.58 -33.92
N VAL A 91 5.13 6.38 -33.40
CA VAL A 91 6.01 5.39 -34.00
C VAL A 91 5.16 4.21 -34.46
N GLU A 92 5.31 3.81 -35.72
CA GLU A 92 4.57 2.69 -36.27
C GLU A 92 4.84 1.42 -35.45
N GLY A 93 3.76 0.69 -35.10
CA GLY A 93 3.87 -0.52 -34.29
C GLY A 93 4.20 -0.30 -32.81
N PHE A 94 4.22 0.96 -32.32
CA PHE A 94 4.46 1.23 -30.90
C PHE A 94 3.37 0.61 -30.02
N LYS A 95 3.75 -0.43 -29.27
CA LYS A 95 2.89 -1.16 -28.34
C LYS A 95 3.74 -1.79 -27.24
N GLY A 96 3.27 -1.74 -26.01
CA GLY A 96 3.98 -2.39 -24.91
C GLY A 96 3.43 -2.07 -23.54
N LYS A 97 4.21 -2.45 -22.52
CA LYS A 97 3.93 -2.18 -21.11
C LYS A 97 5.12 -1.49 -20.47
N ILE A 98 4.88 -0.30 -19.94
CA ILE A 98 5.82 0.48 -19.13
C ILE A 98 5.55 0.12 -17.67
N TYR A 99 6.57 -0.26 -16.91
CA TYR A 99 6.40 -0.63 -15.50
C TYR A 99 6.81 0.57 -14.67
N VAL A 100 5.87 1.09 -13.89
CA VAL A 100 6.11 2.24 -13.01
C VAL A 100 5.98 1.84 -11.56
N THR A 101 6.74 2.51 -10.71
CA THR A 101 6.56 2.50 -9.26
C THR A 101 6.48 3.93 -8.74
N PHE A 102 5.75 4.14 -7.67
CA PHE A 102 5.63 5.42 -6.99
C PHE A 102 5.26 5.20 -5.53
N VAL A 103 5.36 6.25 -4.72
CA VAL A 103 4.92 6.23 -3.33
C VAL A 103 3.62 7.02 -3.22
N VAL A 104 2.63 6.43 -2.56
CA VAL A 104 1.44 7.13 -2.06
C VAL A 104 1.73 7.56 -0.64
N GLU A 105 1.81 8.86 -0.41
CA GLU A 105 2.06 9.45 0.92
C GLU A 105 0.81 9.39 1.79
N THR A 106 0.96 9.67 3.09
CA THR A 106 -0.12 9.60 4.09
C THR A 106 -1.26 10.61 3.84
N ASP A 107 -1.03 11.63 3.03
CA ASP A 107 -2.04 12.60 2.58
C ASP A 107 -2.71 12.20 1.25
N GLY A 108 -2.28 11.10 0.63
CA GLY A 108 -2.78 10.64 -0.67
C GLY A 108 -2.12 11.30 -1.87
N SER A 109 -1.07 12.10 -1.68
CA SER A 109 -0.22 12.59 -2.77
C SER A 109 0.69 11.49 -3.31
N ILE A 110 1.10 11.64 -4.58
CA ILE A 110 2.04 10.73 -5.23
C ILE A 110 3.43 11.36 -5.26
N THR A 111 4.44 10.63 -4.82
CA THR A 111 5.85 11.02 -4.85
C THR A 111 6.73 9.89 -5.40
N ASP A 112 8.00 10.17 -5.63
CA ASP A 112 9.03 9.19 -6.01
C ASP A 112 8.63 8.28 -7.19
N VAL A 113 8.05 8.88 -8.24
CA VAL A 113 7.63 8.16 -9.44
C VAL A 113 8.87 7.74 -10.24
N ARG A 114 9.02 6.44 -10.48
CA ARG A 114 10.14 5.84 -11.21
C ARG A 114 9.65 4.83 -12.24
N VAL A 115 10.39 4.72 -13.34
CA VAL A 115 10.20 3.68 -14.34
C VAL A 115 11.13 2.51 -14.03
N LEU A 116 10.54 1.33 -13.84
CA LEU A 116 11.26 0.07 -13.67
C LEU A 116 11.59 -0.59 -15.02
N ARG A 117 10.73 -0.38 -16.02
CA ARG A 117 10.93 -0.88 -17.38
C ARG A 117 10.28 0.07 -18.38
N ASP A 118 11.10 0.61 -19.27
CA ASP A 118 10.69 1.46 -20.38
C ASP A 118 10.62 0.63 -21.68
N ILE A 119 9.83 1.08 -22.64
CA ILE A 119 9.78 0.56 -24.01
C ILE A 119 10.44 1.52 -25.02
N GLY A 120 10.99 2.65 -24.55
CA GLY A 120 11.77 3.61 -25.34
C GLY A 120 10.95 4.79 -25.85
N TYR A 121 11.52 5.56 -26.78
CA TYR A 121 10.86 6.68 -27.46
C TYR A 121 10.29 7.77 -26.53
N GLY A 122 10.92 7.98 -25.37
CA GLY A 122 10.46 8.95 -24.35
C GLY A 122 9.24 8.49 -23.54
N SER A 123 8.79 7.24 -23.72
CA SER A 123 7.57 6.74 -23.11
C SER A 123 7.66 6.63 -21.58
N GLY A 124 8.84 6.34 -21.03
CA GLY A 124 9.06 6.34 -19.59
C GLY A 124 8.91 7.74 -18.96
N ALA A 125 9.47 8.77 -19.59
CA ALA A 125 9.32 10.15 -19.12
C ALA A 125 7.85 10.60 -19.14
N GLU A 126 7.13 10.21 -20.19
CA GLU A 126 5.71 10.50 -20.31
C GLU A 126 4.87 9.71 -19.29
N ALA A 127 5.24 8.47 -18.97
CA ALA A 127 4.61 7.68 -17.90
C ALA A 127 4.78 8.36 -16.54
N ILE A 128 5.98 8.85 -16.23
CA ILE A 128 6.26 9.60 -15.00
C ILE A 128 5.35 10.83 -14.91
N ARG A 129 5.26 11.61 -15.99
CA ARG A 129 4.42 12.82 -16.05
C ARG A 129 2.93 12.48 -15.84
N ALA A 130 2.40 11.51 -16.58
CA ALA A 130 0.99 11.15 -16.52
C ALA A 130 0.56 10.65 -15.12
N VAL A 131 1.39 9.84 -14.48
CA VAL A 131 1.16 9.35 -13.11
C VAL A 131 1.25 10.50 -12.10
N SER A 132 2.26 11.36 -12.19
CA SER A 132 2.48 12.48 -11.27
C SER A 132 1.34 13.50 -11.29
N LEU A 133 0.61 13.61 -12.40
CA LEU A 133 -0.54 14.52 -12.54
C LEU A 133 -1.83 13.98 -11.92
N TYR A 134 -1.89 12.70 -11.57
CA TYR A 134 -3.09 12.14 -10.94
C TYR A 134 -3.16 12.54 -9.47
N LYS A 135 -4.33 13.04 -9.05
CA LYS A 135 -4.62 13.39 -7.65
C LYS A 135 -5.75 12.55 -7.10
N GLY A 136 -5.73 12.32 -5.79
CA GLY A 136 -6.81 11.66 -5.07
C GLY A 136 -6.58 10.16 -4.88
N TRP A 137 -5.39 9.78 -4.42
CA TRP A 137 -5.21 8.47 -3.80
C TRP A 137 -5.71 8.50 -2.35
N ILE A 138 -6.21 7.37 -1.90
CA ILE A 138 -6.41 7.05 -0.50
C ILE A 138 -5.10 6.35 -0.07
N PRO A 139 -4.44 6.81 1.01
CA PRO A 139 -3.22 6.19 1.51
C PRO A 139 -3.48 4.75 1.97
N GLY A 140 -2.41 3.98 2.13
CA GLY A 140 -2.53 2.72 2.85
C GLY A 140 -2.71 2.97 4.35
N GLU A 141 -3.24 1.98 5.04
CA GLU A 141 -3.39 2.03 6.50
C GLU A 141 -2.85 0.74 7.11
N GLN A 142 -2.18 0.86 8.25
CA GLN A 142 -1.76 -0.26 9.08
C GLN A 142 -2.24 -0.01 10.51
N ARG A 143 -3.08 -0.91 11.03
CA ARG A 143 -3.67 -0.82 12.37
C ARG A 143 -4.35 0.53 12.64
N GLY A 144 -5.13 1.01 11.66
CA GLY A 144 -5.82 2.30 11.71
C GLY A 144 -4.93 3.53 11.49
N ILE A 145 -3.61 3.36 11.35
CA ILE A 145 -2.67 4.46 11.11
C ILE A 145 -2.40 4.56 9.60
N LYS A 146 -2.58 5.76 9.03
CA LYS A 146 -2.20 6.05 7.65
C LYS A 146 -0.69 5.90 7.48
N VAL A 147 -0.28 5.18 6.44
CA VAL A 147 1.13 4.90 6.15
C VAL A 147 1.46 5.21 4.70
N ARG A 148 2.70 5.66 4.48
CA ARG A 148 3.24 5.78 3.13
C ARG A 148 3.46 4.40 2.52
N CYS A 149 3.00 4.21 1.30
CA CYS A 149 3.01 2.90 0.63
C CYS A 149 3.65 3.01 -0.76
N LYS A 150 4.61 2.13 -1.04
CA LYS A 150 5.14 1.96 -2.40
C LYS A 150 4.14 1.13 -3.22
N PHE A 151 3.77 1.65 -4.39
CA PHE A 151 2.87 1.02 -5.33
C PHE A 151 3.58 0.80 -6.67
N SER A 152 3.22 -0.27 -7.39
CA SER A 152 3.79 -0.59 -8.69
C SER A 152 2.70 -1.13 -9.61
N LEU A 153 2.66 -0.66 -10.86
CA LEU A 153 1.71 -1.15 -11.86
C LEU A 153 2.28 -1.09 -13.28
N PRO A 154 1.85 -2.00 -14.17
CA PRO A 154 2.12 -1.89 -15.60
C PRO A 154 1.12 -0.94 -16.27
N ILE A 155 1.62 0.04 -17.02
CA ILE A 155 0.82 0.89 -17.92
C ILE A 155 0.92 0.30 -19.33
N ALA A 156 -0.20 -0.20 -19.84
CA ALA A 156 -0.28 -0.67 -21.23
C ALA A 156 -0.49 0.52 -22.16
N VAL A 157 0.35 0.63 -23.17
CA VAL A 157 0.27 1.68 -24.20
C VAL A 157 0.30 1.04 -25.58
N GLN A 158 -0.46 1.62 -26.49
CA GLN A 158 -0.45 1.28 -27.90
C GLN A 158 -0.73 2.54 -28.71
N SER A 159 -0.01 2.73 -29.82
CA SER A 159 -0.37 3.74 -30.80
C SER A 159 -1.69 3.32 -31.42
N THR A 160 -2.70 4.17 -31.28
CA THR A 160 -3.88 4.07 -32.14
C THR A 160 -3.42 4.40 -33.56
N ARG A 161 -3.76 3.53 -34.51
CA ARG A 161 -3.57 3.80 -35.95
C ARG A 161 -4.48 4.92 -36.41
#